data_AF-A0A7A3FHG6-F1
#
_entry.id   AF-A0A7A3FHG6-F1
#
_cell.length_a   1.000
_cell.length_b   1.000
_cell.length_c   1.000
_cell.angle_alpha   90.00
_cell.angle_beta   90.00
_cell.angle_gamma   90.00
#
_symmetry.space_group_name_H-M   'P 1'
#
loop_
_entity.id
_entity.type
_entity.pdbx_description
1 polymer ?
#
loop_
_entity_poly.entity_id
_entity_poly.type
_entity_poly.pdbx_seq_one_letter_code
_entity_poly.pdbx_strand_id
1 'polypeptide(L)'
;DGSIALIGLKVAAALVGTFLGVFICYCLMDPLANAMEQQARAEHSLLECVRTVLVAQAGGKPTLLAVDAGRKLLHLASKPTFANLDAWVNAMLEQE
;
A
#
# COMPACT_ATOMS: atom_id res chain seq x y z
N ASP A 1 37.91 43.49 4.93
CA ASP A 1 36.89 43.59 5.98
C ASP A 1 35.49 43.52 5.40
N GLY A 2 34.84 42.35 5.51
CA GLY A 2 33.42 42.23 5.19
C GLY A 2 32.61 42.90 6.30
N SER A 3 31.72 43.82 5.94
CA SER A 3 30.79 44.44 6.90
C SER A 3 30.06 43.35 7.71
N ILE A 4 29.96 43.53 9.03
CA ILE A 4 29.30 42.60 9.97
C ILE A 4 27.87 42.29 9.50
N ALA A 5 27.19 43.26 8.86
CA ALA A 5 25.87 43.08 8.28
C ALA A 5 25.82 42.00 7.17
N LEU A 6 26.87 41.92 6.33
CA LEU A 6 26.94 40.93 5.24
C LEU A 6 27.12 39.51 5.80
N ILE A 7 27.90 39.37 6.86
CA ILE A 7 28.12 38.08 7.53
C ILE A 7 26.82 37.64 8.21
N GLY A 8 26.14 38.55 8.91
CA GLY A 8 24.84 38.29 9.52
C GLY A 8 23.79 37.83 8.52
N LEU A 9 23.73 38.45 7.34
CA LEU A 9 22.81 38.05 6.27
C LEU A 9 23.08 36.62 5.78
N LYS A 10 24.36 36.25 5.58
CA LYS A 10 24.74 34.91 5.14
C LYS A 10 24.40 33.83 6.18
N VAL A 11 24.62 34.13 7.46
CA VAL A 11 24.28 33.21 8.55
C VAL A 11 22.76 33.04 8.67
N ALA A 12 22.00 34.14 8.59
CA ALA A 12 20.54 34.09 8.62
C ALA A 12 19.98 33.25 7.45
N ALA A 13 20.52 33.44 6.24
CA ALA A 13 20.13 32.65 5.07
C ALA A 13 20.40 31.15 5.27
N ALA A 14 21.54 30.78 5.85
CA ALA A 14 21.87 29.38 6.13
C ALA A 14 20.91 28.76 7.16
N LEU A 15 20.60 29.48 8.24
CA LEU A 15 19.69 29.01 9.29
C LEU A 15 18.26 28.80 8.78
N VAL A 16 17.75 29.73 7.96
CA VAL A 16 16.41 29.61 7.34
C VAL A 16 16.39 28.43 6.36
N GLY A 17 17.47 28.21 5.61
CA GLY A 17 17.61 27.06 4.72
C GLY A 17 17.55 25.73 5.47
N THR A 18 18.28 25.58 6.57
CA THR A 18 18.25 24.35 7.39
C THR A 18 16.89 24.13 8.02
N PHE A 19 16.26 25.18 8.56
CA PHE A 19 14.92 25.09 9.14
C PHE A 19 13.88 24.66 8.09
N LEU A 20 13.89 25.30 6.92
CA LEU A 20 12.97 24.97 5.83
C LEU A 20 13.18 23.55 5.32
N GLY A 21 14.43 23.08 5.23
CA GLY A 21 14.73 21.70 4.84
C GLY A 21 14.12 20.68 5.80
N VAL A 22 14.35 20.86 7.10
CA VAL A 22 13.78 19.98 8.14
C VAL A 22 12.25 20.03 8.11
N PHE A 23 11.67 21.21 7.95
CA PHE A 23 10.22 21.39 7.84
C PHE A 23 9.63 20.61 6.65
N ILE A 24 10.23 20.70 5.45
CA ILE A 24 9.73 19.99 4.26
C ILE A 24 9.84 18.47 4.43
N CYS A 25 10.94 17.97 4.98
CA CYS A 25 11.09 16.53 5.21
C CYS A 25 9.97 15.98 6.09
N TYR A 26 9.77 16.56 7.28
CA TYR A 26 8.81 16.04 8.25
C TYR A 26 7.35 16.37 7.91
N CYS A 27 7.07 17.55 7.36
CA CYS A 27 5.69 17.99 7.15
C CYS A 27 5.14 17.66 5.76
N LEU A 28 6.00 17.42 4.76
CA LEU A 28 5.56 17.14 3.38
C LEU A 28 6.01 15.77 2.88
N MET A 29 7.30 15.44 2.98
CA MET A 29 7.80 14.19 2.40
C MET A 29 7.30 12.96 3.16
N ASP A 30 7.33 12.97 4.49
CA ASP A 30 6.85 11.86 5.31
C ASP A 30 5.35 11.52 5.08
N PRO A 31 4.39 12.47 5.16
CA PRO A 31 3.00 12.14 4.90
C PRO A 31 2.74 11.72 3.45
N LEU A 32 3.48 12.28 2.49
CA LEU A 32 3.39 11.87 1.09
C LEU A 32 3.86 10.42 0.89
N ALA A 33 5.01 10.06 1.47
CA ALA A 33 5.54 8.70 1.41
C ALA A 33 4.57 7.69 2.04
N ASN A 34 4.00 8.02 3.21
CA ASN A 34 3.03 7.17 3.89
C ASN A 34 1.74 6.98 3.06
N ALA A 35 1.24 8.04 2.43
CA ALA A 35 0.08 7.94 1.55
C ALA A 35 0.35 7.03 0.34
N MET A 36 1.53 7.14 -0.27
CA MET A 36 1.97 6.26 -1.35
C MET A 36 2.11 4.81 -0.89
N GLU A 37 2.70 4.57 0.29
CA GLU A 37 2.83 3.22 0.86
C GLU A 37 1.45 2.59 1.11
N GLN A 38 0.50 3.37 1.65
CA GLN A 38 -0.84 2.86 1.92
C GLN A 38 -1.56 2.44 0.64
N GLN A 39 -1.44 3.23 -0.43
CA GLN A 39 -1.97 2.88 -1.74
C GLN A 39 -1.30 1.61 -2.30
N ALA A 40 0.03 1.55 -2.28
CA ALA A 40 0.79 0.39 -2.75
C ALA A 40 0.44 -0.88 -1.95
N ARG A 41 0.26 -0.78 -0.63
CA ARG A 41 -0.13 -1.89 0.23
C ARG A 41 -1.53 -2.40 -0.09
N ALA A 42 -2.47 -1.52 -0.45
CA ALA A 42 -3.81 -1.92 -0.87
C ALA A 42 -3.76 -2.76 -2.17
N GLU A 43 -2.96 -2.33 -3.15
CA GLU A 43 -2.77 -3.06 -4.41
C GLU A 43 -2.01 -4.37 -4.20
N HIS A 44 -0.97 -4.37 -3.36
CA HIS A 44 -0.18 -5.55 -3.04
C HIS A 44 -1.02 -6.65 -2.36
N SER A 45 -2.00 -6.28 -1.53
CA SER A 45 -2.91 -7.23 -0.89
C SER A 45 -3.76 -8.01 -1.91
N LEU A 46 -4.20 -7.36 -3.00
CA LEU A 46 -4.91 -8.03 -4.08
C LEU A 46 -4.02 -9.02 -4.85
N LEU A 47 -2.79 -8.61 -5.15
CA LEU A 47 -1.81 -9.47 -5.84
C LEU A 47 -1.46 -10.69 -4.99
N GLU A 48 -1.27 -10.52 -3.68
CA GLU A 48 -1.02 -11.63 -2.75
C GLU A 48 -2.22 -12.58 -2.63
N CYS A 49 -3.45 -12.06 -2.70
CA CYS A 49 -4.64 -12.91 -2.78
C CYS A 49 -4.58 -13.81 -4.02
N VAL A 50 -4.42 -13.24 -5.21
CA VAL A 50 -4.36 -13.99 -6.47
C VAL A 50 -3.23 -15.02 -6.43
N ARG A 51 -2.04 -14.61 -5.99
CA ARG A 51 -0.90 -15.51 -5.80
C ARG A 51 -1.24 -16.69 -4.91
N THR A 52 -1.88 -16.45 -3.76
CA THR A 52 -2.24 -17.51 -2.81
C THR A 52 -3.25 -18.48 -3.40
N VAL A 53 -4.25 -17.99 -4.14
CA VAL A 53 -5.23 -18.84 -4.83
C VAL A 53 -4.55 -19.72 -5.88
N LEU A 54 -3.69 -19.13 -6.72
CA LEU A 54 -2.97 -19.86 -7.77
C LEU A 54 -2.04 -20.93 -7.19
N VAL A 55 -1.30 -20.60 -6.13
CA VAL A 55 -0.41 -21.56 -5.45
C VAL A 55 -1.22 -22.67 -4.78
N ALA A 56 -2.36 -22.36 -4.17
CA ALA A 56 -3.24 -23.36 -3.56
C ALA A 56 -3.86 -24.31 -4.60
N GLN A 57 -4.27 -23.79 -5.76
CA GLN A 57 -4.75 -24.58 -6.90
C GLN A 57 -3.63 -25.48 -7.45
N ALA A 58 -2.42 -24.93 -7.66
CA ALA A 58 -1.27 -25.71 -8.12
C ALA A 58 -0.87 -26.83 -7.13
N GLY A 59 -1.13 -26.65 -5.84
CA GLY A 59 -0.95 -27.67 -4.80
C GLY A 59 -2.03 -28.76 -4.77
N GLY A 60 -2.97 -28.78 -5.71
CA GLY A 60 -4.01 -29.80 -5.82
C GLY A 60 -5.17 -29.66 -4.82
N LYS A 61 -5.33 -28.48 -4.20
CA LYS A 61 -6.50 -28.22 -3.33
C LYS A 61 -7.75 -27.99 -4.20
N PRO A 62 -8.95 -28.41 -3.74
CA PRO A 62 -10.20 -28.10 -4.44
C PRO A 62 -10.37 -26.60 -4.65
N THR A 63 -10.92 -26.20 -5.79
CA THR A 63 -11.04 -24.80 -6.22
C THR A 63 -11.71 -23.93 -5.17
N LEU A 64 -12.79 -24.41 -4.53
CA LEU A 64 -13.48 -23.68 -3.46
C LEU A 64 -12.56 -23.36 -2.27
N LEU A 65 -11.73 -24.33 -1.87
CA LEU A 65 -10.80 -24.17 -0.75
C LEU A 65 -9.60 -23.28 -1.11
N ALA A 66 -9.15 -23.34 -2.37
CA ALA A 66 -8.10 -22.47 -2.88
C ALA A 66 -8.56 -21.00 -2.90
N VAL A 67 -9.79 -20.72 -3.32
CA VAL A 67 -10.35 -19.36 -3.33
C VAL A 67 -10.63 -18.86 -1.91
N ASP A 68 -11.09 -19.71 -0.98
CA ASP A 68 -11.24 -19.32 0.44
C ASP A 68 -9.90 -18.97 1.11
N ALA A 69 -8.80 -19.61 0.71
CA ALA A 69 -7.46 -19.27 1.19
C ALA A 69 -7.06 -17.84 0.79
N GLY A 70 -7.35 -17.43 -0.45
CA GLY A 70 -7.15 -16.04 -0.91
C GLY A 70 -8.10 -15.05 -0.22
N ARG A 71 -9.37 -15.42 -0.04
CA ARG A 71 -10.40 -14.58 0.62
C ARG A 71 -10.02 -14.14 2.04
N LYS A 72 -9.22 -14.94 2.75
CA LYS A 72 -8.73 -14.59 4.10
C LYS A 72 -7.73 -13.44 4.10
N LEU A 73 -7.07 -13.18 2.98
CA LEU A 73 -6.08 -12.12 2.81
C LEU A 73 -6.69 -10.77 2.39
N LEU A 74 -7.97 -10.75 1.99
CA LEU A 74 -8.67 -9.52 1.63
C LEU A 74 -8.96 -8.64 2.85
N HIS A 75 -8.88 -7.33 2.63
CA HIS A 75 -9.28 -6.33 3.61
C HIS A 75 -10.78 -6.47 3.95
N LEU A 76 -11.15 -6.25 5.23
CA LEU A 76 -12.51 -6.51 5.72
C LEU A 76 -13.61 -5.78 4.93
N ALA A 77 -13.31 -4.58 4.42
CA ALA A 77 -14.25 -3.78 3.65
C ALA A 77 -14.60 -4.36 2.26
N SER A 78 -13.67 -5.08 1.63
CA SER A 78 -13.87 -5.69 0.30
C SER A 78 -14.04 -7.21 0.36
N LYS A 79 -14.06 -7.79 1.56
CA LYS A 79 -14.12 -9.23 1.78
C LYS A 79 -15.52 -9.77 1.46
N PRO A 80 -15.69 -10.60 0.42
CA PRO A 80 -16.96 -11.27 0.17
C PRO A 80 -17.27 -12.29 1.27
N THR A 81 -18.55 -12.51 1.53
CA THR A 81 -19.01 -13.61 2.38
C THR A 81 -18.70 -14.94 1.68
N PHE A 82 -18.54 -16.00 2.48
CA PHE A 82 -18.30 -17.34 1.94
C PHE A 82 -19.46 -17.81 1.05
N ALA A 83 -20.70 -17.51 1.44
CA ALA A 83 -21.88 -17.87 0.65
C ALA A 83 -21.90 -17.22 -0.75
N ASN A 84 -21.50 -15.94 -0.86
CA ASN A 84 -21.40 -15.29 -2.17
C ASN A 84 -20.28 -15.89 -3.01
N LEU A 85 -19.15 -16.23 -2.38
CA LEU A 85 -18.03 -16.85 -3.06
C LEU A 85 -18.39 -18.23 -3.63
N ASP A 86 -19.07 -19.06 -2.84
CA ASP A 86 -19.54 -20.38 -3.25
C ASP A 86 -20.52 -20.29 -4.42
N ALA A 87 -21.48 -19.37 -4.35
CA ALA A 87 -22.41 -19.09 -5.44
C ALA A 87 -21.69 -18.66 -6.74
N TRP A 88 -20.66 -17.81 -6.65
CA TRP A 88 -19.88 -17.39 -7.82
C TRP A 88 -19.05 -18.52 -8.43
N VAL A 89 -18.44 -19.36 -7.60
CA VAL A 89 -17.67 -20.52 -8.08
C VAL A 89 -18.59 -21.51 -8.78
N ASN A 90 -19.74 -21.83 -8.18
CA ASN A 90 -20.73 -22.74 -8.79
C ASN A 90 -21.28 -22.19 -10.11
N ALA A 91 -21.59 -20.88 -10.17
CA ALA A 91 -22.05 -20.25 -11.40
C ALA A 91 -21.00 -20.27 -12.52
N MET A 92 -19.69 -20.20 -12.19
CA MET A 92 -18.64 -20.33 -13.20
C MET A 92 -18.44 -21.77 -13.67
N LEU A 93 -18.62 -22.76 -12.79
CA LEU A 93 -18.57 -24.17 -13.16
C LEU A 93 -19.75 -24.57 -14.08
N GLU A 94 -20.90 -23.92 -13.95
CA GLU A 94 -22.06 -24.13 -14.84
C GLU A 94 -21.88 -23.51 -16.23
N GLN A 95 -20.88 -22.63 -16.43
CA GLN A 95 -20.57 -22.03 -17.74
C GLN A 95 -19.52 -22.83 -18.54
N GLU A 96 -18.91 -23.85 -17.95
CA GLU A 96 -17.99 -24.80 -18.60
C GLU A 96 -18.75 -26.04 -19.13
#